data_AF-A0A959XAM0-F1
#
_entry.id   AF-A0A959XAM0-F1
#
_cell.length_a   1.000
_cell.length_b   1.000
_cell.length_c   1.000
_cell.angle_alpha   90.00
_cell.angle_beta   90.00
_cell.angle_gamma   90.00
#
_symmetry.space_group_name_H-M   'P 1'
#
loop_
_entity.id
_entity.type
_entity.pdbx_description
1 polymer ?
#
loop_
_entity_poly.entity_id
_entity_poly.type
_entity_poly.pdbx_seq_one_letter_code
_entity_poly.pdbx_strand_id
1 'polypeptide(L)'
;MTKPDVPAELTTLRGSIDNIDAALVHLLAERFKCTQRVGMLKAEHGLPPADPGREERQIQRLRTLATSAGLDPVFAEKFLNFIIAEVIHHHERISETKPLGSVSE
;
A
#
# COMPACT_ATOMS: atom_id res chain seq x y z
N MET A 1 12.75 40.93 15.59
CA MET A 1 11.68 40.06 16.14
C MET A 1 12.23 38.64 16.19
N THR A 2 12.56 38.16 17.39
CA THR A 2 13.02 36.79 17.61
C THR A 2 11.84 35.84 17.41
N LYS A 3 12.03 34.84 16.54
CA LYS A 3 11.05 33.78 16.27
C LYS A 3 10.76 33.07 17.60
N PRO A 4 9.50 32.76 17.95
CA PRO A 4 9.21 32.05 19.19
C PRO A 4 9.99 30.74 19.21
N ASP A 5 10.70 30.50 20.31
CA ASP A 5 11.50 29.31 20.50
C ASP A 5 10.59 28.09 20.47
N VAL A 6 10.89 27.14 19.59
CA VAL A 6 10.05 25.94 19.44
C VAL A 6 10.21 25.09 20.70
N PRO A 7 9.12 24.65 21.37
CA PRO A 7 9.24 23.80 22.54
C PRO A 7 10.10 22.56 22.26
N ALA A 8 11.04 22.22 23.13
CA ALA A 8 11.93 21.08 22.95
C ALA A 8 11.17 19.76 22.74
N GLU A 9 10.03 19.59 23.41
CA GLU A 9 9.13 18.46 23.25
C GLU A 9 8.63 18.30 21.81
N LEU A 10 8.37 19.40 21.09
CA LEU A 10 7.95 19.33 19.69
C LEU A 10 9.06 18.76 18.79
N THR A 11 10.31 19.13 19.05
CA THR A 11 11.47 18.58 18.32
C THR A 11 11.61 17.09 18.59
N THR A 12 11.45 16.64 19.84
CA THR A 12 11.50 15.22 20.19
C THR A 12 10.39 14.43 19.49
N LEU A 13 9.15 14.92 19.53
CA LEU A 13 8.01 14.26 18.88
C LEU A 13 8.19 14.15 17.36
N ARG A 14 8.74 15.18 16.72
CA ARG A 14 9.05 15.14 15.28
C ARG A 14 10.09 14.07 14.94
N GLY A 15 11.14 13.93 15.75
CA GLY A 15 12.09 12.85 15.59
C GLY A 15 11.46 11.46 15.72
N SER A 16 10.46 11.29 16.60
CA SER A 16 9.69 10.05 16.67
C SER A 16 8.84 9.82 15.41
N ILE A 17 8.22 10.87 14.87
CA ILE A 17 7.45 10.79 13.62
C ILE A 17 8.35 10.39 12.45
N ASP A 18 9.53 11.01 12.31
CA ASP A 18 10.47 10.69 11.24
C ASP A 18 10.88 9.20 11.25
N ASN A 19 11.08 8.64 12.45
CA ASN A 19 11.39 7.20 12.60
C ASN A 19 10.20 6.30 12.22
N ILE A 20 8.98 6.71 12.55
CA ILE A 20 7.76 5.98 12.17
C ILE A 20 7.59 6.03 10.65
N ASP A 21 7.80 7.18 10.03
CA ASP A 21 7.70 7.36 8.59
C ASP A 21 8.72 6.50 7.84
N ALA A 22 9.96 6.42 8.33
CA ALA A 22 10.97 5.51 7.79
C ALA A 22 10.50 4.05 7.85
N ALA A 23 9.94 3.62 8.99
CA ALA A 23 9.40 2.27 9.13
C ALA A 23 8.21 2.02 8.18
N LEU A 24 7.30 2.99 8.03
CA LEU A 24 6.17 2.92 7.10
C LEU A 24 6.64 2.74 5.65
N VAL A 25 7.66 3.50 5.22
CA VAL A 25 8.24 3.36 3.87
C VAL A 25 8.84 1.97 3.65
N HIS A 26 9.60 1.45 4.61
CA HIS A 26 10.16 0.11 4.51
C HIS A 26 9.08 -0.98 4.44
N LEU A 27 8.04 -0.88 5.28
CA LEU A 27 6.91 -1.82 5.26
C LEU A 27 6.13 -1.75 3.94
N LEU A 28 5.94 -0.55 3.39
CA LEU A 28 5.33 -0.38 2.07
C LEU A 28 6.19 -1.03 0.99
N ALA A 29 7.51 -0.83 1.00
CA ALA A 29 8.41 -1.44 0.03
C ALA A 29 8.29 -2.98 0.03
N GLU A 30 8.28 -3.61 1.22
CA GLU A 30 8.06 -5.05 1.34
C GLU A 30 6.67 -5.47 0.84
N ARG A 31 5.63 -4.71 1.19
CA ARG A 31 4.26 -4.96 0.69
C ARG A 31 4.22 -4.91 -0.84
N PHE A 32 4.90 -3.94 -1.47
CA PHE A 32 4.95 -3.79 -2.92
C PHE A 32 5.70 -4.93 -3.61
N LYS A 33 6.78 -5.46 -3.01
CA LYS A 33 7.43 -6.69 -3.49
C LYS A 33 6.46 -7.87 -3.55
N CYS A 34 5.68 -8.08 -2.48
CA CYS A 34 4.66 -9.13 -2.47
C CYS A 34 3.62 -8.92 -3.58
N THR A 35 3.11 -7.69 -3.74
CA THR A 35 2.10 -7.41 -4.77
C THR A 35 2.65 -7.51 -6.18
N GLN A 36 3.93 -7.20 -6.43
CA GLN A 36 4.56 -7.44 -7.73
C GLN A 36 4.57 -8.93 -8.06
N ARG A 37 4.93 -9.79 -7.11
CA ARG A 37 4.88 -11.25 -7.31
C ARG A 37 3.46 -11.75 -7.57
N VAL A 38 2.46 -11.21 -6.86
CA VAL A 38 1.04 -11.49 -7.15
C VAL A 38 0.67 -11.06 -8.58
N GLY A 39 1.11 -9.89 -9.03
CA GLY A 39 0.86 -9.40 -10.39
C GLY A 39 1.48 -10.31 -11.45
N MET A 40 2.72 -10.76 -11.25
CA MET A 40 3.38 -11.75 -12.12
C MET A 40 2.59 -13.05 -12.18
N LEU A 41 2.18 -13.60 -11.03
CA LEU A 41 1.38 -14.83 -10.98
C LEU A 41 0.02 -14.67 -11.67
N LYS A 42 -0.65 -13.53 -11.49
CA LYS A 42 -1.90 -13.21 -12.18
C LYS A 42 -1.69 -13.18 -13.69
N ALA A 43 -0.68 -12.47 -14.17
CA ALA A 43 -0.34 -12.39 -15.59
C ALA A 43 0.07 -13.76 -16.17
N GLU A 44 0.80 -14.59 -15.42
CA GLU A 44 1.16 -15.96 -15.80
C GLU A 44 -0.10 -16.80 -16.08
N HIS A 45 -1.13 -16.69 -15.25
CA HIS A 45 -2.36 -17.48 -15.31
C HIS A 45 -3.54 -16.80 -16.03
N GLY A 46 -3.33 -15.62 -16.64
CA GLY A 46 -4.39 -14.88 -17.33
C GLY A 46 -5.49 -14.34 -16.40
N LEU A 47 -5.17 -14.12 -15.12
CA LEU A 47 -6.09 -13.56 -14.14
C LEU A 47 -6.14 -12.03 -14.22
N PRO A 48 -7.30 -11.40 -13.93
CA PRO A 48 -7.43 -9.95 -13.99
C PRO A 48 -6.57 -9.23 -12.94
N PRO A 49 -6.00 -8.06 -13.29
CA PRO A 49 -5.28 -7.18 -12.35
C PRO A 49 -6.10 -6.83 -11.10
N ALA A 50 -7.36 -6.42 -11.29
CA ALA A 50 -8.30 -6.15 -10.20
C ALA A 50 -8.97 -7.43 -9.68
N ASP A 51 -9.31 -7.46 -8.40
CA ASP A 51 -10.11 -8.51 -7.77
C ASP A 51 -11.06 -7.85 -6.75
N PRO A 52 -12.26 -7.41 -7.19
CA PRO A 52 -13.18 -6.65 -6.35
C PRO A 52 -13.55 -7.39 -5.05
N GLY A 53 -13.71 -8.71 -5.12
CA GLY A 53 -14.02 -9.52 -3.94
C GLY A 53 -12.86 -9.55 -2.94
N ARG A 54 -11.61 -9.58 -3.41
CA ARG A 54 -10.43 -9.49 -2.53
C ARG A 54 -10.26 -8.08 -1.97
N GLU A 55 -10.49 -7.04 -2.76
CA GLU A 55 -10.41 -5.63 -2.37
C GLU A 55 -11.40 -5.32 -1.24
N GLU A 56 -12.66 -5.73 -1.38
CA GLU A 56 -13.68 -5.53 -0.35
C GLU A 56 -13.32 -6.22 0.98
N ARG A 57 -12.82 -7.48 0.92
CA ARG A 57 -12.34 -8.17 2.13
C ARG A 57 -11.16 -7.45 2.80
N GLN A 58 -10.27 -6.83 2.02
CA GLN A 58 -9.16 -6.06 2.57
C GLN A 58 -9.65 -4.79 3.27
N ILE A 59 -10.61 -4.08 2.67
CA ILE A 59 -11.23 -2.88 3.26
C ILE A 59 -11.89 -3.23 4.59
N GLN A 60 -12.75 -4.25 4.63
CA GLN A 60 -13.43 -4.66 5.86
C GLN A 60 -12.44 -5.03 6.97
N ARG A 61 -11.42 -5.84 6.65
CA ARG A 61 -10.37 -6.20 7.61
C ARG A 61 -9.61 -4.97 8.11
N LEU A 62 -9.29 -4.02 7.23
CA LEU A 62 -8.55 -2.83 7.63
C LEU A 62 -9.37 -1.89 8.51
N ARG A 63 -10.67 -1.71 8.24
CA ARG A 63 -11.56 -0.91 9.09
C ARG A 63 -11.60 -1.44 10.52
N THR A 64 -11.65 -2.77 10.68
CA THR A 64 -11.58 -3.41 12.01
C THR A 64 -10.23 -3.14 12.69
N LEU A 65 -9.12 -3.29 11.97
CA LEU A 65 -7.78 -3.02 12.51
C LEU A 65 -7.62 -1.55 12.93
N ALA A 66 -8.05 -0.62 12.08
CA ALA A 66 -8.01 0.81 12.34
C ALA A 66 -8.79 1.16 13.62
N THR A 67 -10.02 0.66 13.73
CA THR A 67 -10.85 0.85 14.92
C THR A 67 -10.15 0.32 16.18
N SER A 68 -9.55 -0.87 16.12
CA SER A 68 -8.83 -1.46 17.27
C SER A 68 -7.55 -0.69 17.66
N ALA A 69 -6.95 0.03 16.71
CA ALA A 69 -5.73 0.81 16.90
C ALA A 69 -6.01 2.29 17.25
N GLY A 70 -7.28 2.69 17.36
CA GLY A 70 -7.65 4.09 17.60
C GLY A 70 -7.45 5.01 16.37
N LEU A 71 -7.34 4.43 15.17
CA LEU A 71 -7.25 5.17 13.91
C LEU A 71 -8.65 5.29 13.29
N ASP A 72 -8.97 6.44 12.70
CA ASP A 72 -10.22 6.63 11.96
C ASP A 72 -10.34 5.59 10.82
N PRO A 73 -11.35 4.70 10.83
CA PRO A 73 -11.53 3.69 9.80
C PRO A 73 -11.80 4.29 8.41
N VAL A 74 -12.37 5.50 8.33
CA VAL A 74 -12.59 6.20 7.05
C VAL A 74 -11.26 6.67 6.46
N PHE A 75 -10.38 7.23 7.29
CA PHE A 75 -9.01 7.56 6.87
C PHE A 75 -8.23 6.32 6.43
N ALA A 76 -8.28 5.24 7.22
CA ALA A 76 -7.59 3.99 6.88
C ALA A 76 -8.06 3.40 5.55
N GLU A 77 -9.36 3.43 5.29
CA GLU A 77 -9.94 3.01 4.02
C GLU A 77 -9.45 3.87 2.84
N LYS A 78 -9.44 5.20 2.97
CA LYS A 78 -8.91 6.09 1.93
C LYS A 78 -7.45 5.78 1.61
N PHE A 79 -6.63 5.58 2.64
CA PHE A 79 -5.22 5.20 2.48
C PHE A 79 -5.08 3.86 1.75
N LEU A 80 -5.86 2.85 2.13
CA LEU A 80 -5.81 1.56 1.47
C LEU A 80 -6.28 1.61 0.02
N ASN A 81 -7.34 2.37 -0.28
CA ASN A 81 -7.82 2.53 -1.65
C ASN A 81 -6.76 3.16 -2.55
N PHE A 82 -6.02 4.16 -2.04
CA PHE A 82 -4.87 4.72 -2.75
C PHE A 82 -3.80 3.66 -3.05
N ILE A 83 -3.44 2.86 -2.05
CA ILE A 83 -2.45 1.79 -2.22
C ILE A 83 -2.94 0.68 -3.16
N ILE A 84 -4.23 0.31 -3.13
CA ILE A 84 -4.81 -0.69 -4.02
C ILE A 84 -4.80 -0.20 -5.47
N ALA A 85 -5.17 1.06 -5.72
CA ALA A 85 -5.15 1.64 -7.05
C ALA A 85 -3.74 1.56 -7.68
N GLU A 86 -2.70 1.90 -6.91
CA GLU A 86 -1.31 1.80 -7.35
C GLU A 86 -0.88 0.35 -7.64
N VAL A 87 -1.37 -0.61 -6.86
CA VAL A 87 -1.10 -2.04 -7.09
C VAL A 87 -1.76 -2.53 -8.38
N ILE A 88 -3.01 -2.14 -8.63
CA ILE A 88 -3.73 -2.51 -9.85
C ILE A 88 -3.02 -1.93 -11.08
N HIS A 89 -2.61 -0.66 -11.03
CA HIS A 89 -1.84 -0.04 -12.11
C HIS A 89 -0.54 -0.81 -12.41
N HIS A 90 0.18 -1.25 -11.38
CA HIS A 90 1.37 -2.09 -11.57
C HIS A 90 1.04 -3.46 -12.19
N HIS A 91 -0.09 -4.07 -11.82
CA HIS A 91 -0.51 -5.36 -12.38
C HIS A 91 -0.88 -5.24 -13.86
N GLU A 92 -1.55 -4.17 -14.25
CA GLU A 92 -1.85 -3.85 -15.66
C GLU A 92 -0.55 -3.78 -16.48
N ARG A 93 0.43 -3.01 -16.01
CA ARG A 93 1.75 -2.90 -16.66
C ARG A 93 2.49 -4.23 -16.78
N ILE A 94 2.44 -5.08 -15.75
CA ILE A 94 3.03 -6.42 -15.78
C ILE A 94 2.33 -7.29 -16.84
N SER A 95 1.01 -7.17 -16.95
CA SER A 95 0.25 -7.90 -17.96
C SER A 95 0.57 -7.44 -19.39
N GLU A 96 0.74 -6.13 -19.62
CA GLU A 96 1.09 -5.54 -20.92
C GLU A 96 2.49 -5.90 -21.41
N THR A 97 3.44 -6.04 -20.48
CA THR A 97 4.85 -6.34 -20.79
C THR A 97 5.11 -7.84 -21.00
N LYS A 98 4.13 -8.70 -20.75
CA LYS A 98 4.21 -10.13 -21.10
C LYS A 98 4.09 -10.27 -22.63
N PRO A 99 5.09 -10.84 -23.34
CA PRO A 99 4.93 -11.13 -24.76
C PRO A 99 3.75 -12.08 -24.93
N LEU A 100 2.87 -11.79 -25.88
CA LEU A 100 1.82 -12.72 -26.30
C LEU A 100 2.48 -14.03 -26.79
N GLY A 101 2.48 -15.05 -25.93
CA GLY A 101 2.69 -16.45 -26.26
C GLY A 101 4.11 -16.90 -26.60
N SER A 102 4.78 -17.55 -25.63
CA SER A 102 5.41 -18.84 -25.94
C SER A 102 4.30 -19.89 -25.84
N VAL A 103 3.64 -20.16 -26.96
CA VAL A 103 2.76 -21.32 -27.08
C VAL A 103 3.63 -22.55 -26.91
N SER A 104 3.28 -23.40 -25.96
CA SER A 104 3.90 -24.70 -25.72
C SER A 104 3.74 -25.60 -26.95
N GLU A 105 4.84 -26.23 -27.38
CA GLU A 105 4.79 -27.55 -28.04
C GLU A 105 4.68 -28.65 -26.98
#